data_AF-M2SAW9-F1
#
_entry.id   AF-M2SAW9-F1
#
_cell.length_a   1.000
_cell.length_b   1.000
_cell.length_c   1.000
_cell.angle_alpha   90.00
_cell.angle_beta   90.00
_cell.angle_gamma   90.00
#
_symmetry.space_group_name_H-M   'P 1'
#
loop_
_entity.id
_entity.type
_entity.pdbx_description
1 polymer ?
#
loop_
_entity_poly.entity_id
_entity_poly.type
_entity_poly.pdbx_seq_one_letter_code
_entity_poly.pdbx_strand_id
1 'polypeptide(L)'
;MAEPQRPGQVEDEDIVLSFFPDPPPFYKHFTPENLARLQEIEKDAGLHENNDDDPSSSAAPGTKLSAEQILALPTELRYLIPPEPPADDAEFHVFDTVAKAKGTDVFMKNMEYIADQLKMQGVFQDWQYEQLYPSDPSSTTSSQQLPTSSTITTSNSVSMDRQNYLFRFLRSILLSYISLLGIVASDPVSEKKDEKLKDIMTMVANMHALINEYRPHQARQTLIERMEEQVRRKRAEVEGVRKMGEKVRQVLAGLGAVDGEDKDGVRDAWGEGSAGVGKEQVRKVEAQKGAWEALEEVLG
;
A
#
# COMPACT_ATOMS: atom_id res chain seq x y z
N MET A 1 19.32 -56.29 50.99
CA MET A 1 19.66 -54.86 50.86
C MET A 1 19.29 -54.44 49.47
N ALA A 2 18.18 -53.71 49.33
CA ALA A 2 17.77 -53.10 48.07
C ALA A 2 17.48 -51.63 48.39
N GLU A 3 18.24 -50.76 47.73
CA GLU A 3 18.25 -49.31 47.89
C GLU A 3 17.00 -48.70 47.21
N PRO A 4 16.23 -47.82 47.86
CA PRO A 4 15.14 -47.14 47.19
C PRO A 4 15.66 -46.01 46.29
N GLN A 5 15.36 -46.14 45.00
CA GLN A 5 15.66 -45.18 43.93
C GLN A 5 15.00 -43.81 44.21
N ARG A 6 15.78 -42.73 44.14
CA ARG A 6 15.26 -41.35 44.26
C ARG A 6 14.38 -41.00 43.05
N PRO A 7 13.23 -40.31 43.23
CA PRO A 7 12.43 -39.81 42.12
C PRO A 7 13.23 -38.75 41.33
N GLY A 8 13.18 -38.85 40.00
CA GLY A 8 13.85 -37.95 39.07
C GLY A 8 13.41 -36.51 39.27
N GLN A 9 14.38 -35.60 39.33
CA GLN A 9 14.16 -34.17 39.36
C GLN A 9 13.49 -33.77 38.04
N VAL A 10 12.26 -33.26 38.13
CA VAL A 10 11.67 -32.49 37.04
C VAL A 10 12.47 -31.20 37.03
N GLU A 11 13.28 -31.01 36.00
CA GLU A 11 13.94 -29.73 35.78
C GLU A 11 12.83 -28.73 35.48
N ASP A 12 12.49 -27.92 36.49
CA ASP A 12 11.70 -26.71 36.28
C ASP A 12 12.53 -25.84 35.32
N GLU A 13 12.21 -25.90 34.03
CA GLU A 13 12.77 -24.98 33.05
C GLU A 13 12.48 -23.57 33.54
N ASP A 14 13.53 -22.88 33.99
CA ASP A 14 13.48 -21.48 34.38
C ASP A 14 12.83 -20.68 33.24
N ILE A 15 11.54 -20.37 33.37
CA ILE A 15 10.80 -19.56 32.43
C ILE A 15 11.39 -18.15 32.52
N VAL A 16 12.43 -17.90 31.72
CA VAL A 16 12.91 -16.56 31.41
C VAL A 16 11.76 -15.90 30.68
N LEU A 17 10.90 -15.21 31.43
CA LEU A 17 9.72 -14.53 30.94
C LEU A 17 10.20 -13.35 30.06
N SER A 18 10.47 -13.65 28.79
CA SER A 18 10.69 -12.63 27.77
C SER A 18 9.45 -11.75 27.70
N PHE A 19 9.65 -10.44 27.51
CA PHE A 19 8.54 -9.48 27.37
C PHE A 19 7.69 -9.75 26.11
N PHE A 20 8.24 -10.50 25.15
CA PHE A 20 7.58 -10.91 23.93
C PHE A 20 7.25 -12.39 23.99
N PRO A 21 6.03 -12.80 23.57
CA PRO A 21 5.69 -14.21 23.49
C PRO A 21 6.63 -14.92 22.51
N ASP A 22 6.94 -16.18 22.81
CA ASP A 22 7.66 -17.02 21.87
C ASP A 22 6.90 -17.13 20.55
N PRO A 23 7.62 -17.24 19.42
CA PRO A 23 6.98 -17.39 18.12
C PRO A 23 6.09 -18.65 18.10
N PRO A 24 4.98 -18.63 17.33
CA PRO A 24 4.05 -19.75 17.27
C PRO A 24 4.73 -21.08 16.92
N PRO A 25 4.40 -22.21 17.59
CA PRO A 25 5.16 -23.45 17.50
C PRO A 25 5.29 -24.03 16.08
N PHE A 26 4.39 -23.63 15.16
CA PHE A 26 4.40 -24.10 13.78
C PHE A 26 5.68 -23.73 13.00
N TYR A 27 6.45 -22.72 13.42
CA TYR A 27 7.69 -22.34 12.73
C TYR A 27 8.70 -23.50 12.65
N LYS A 28 8.66 -24.42 13.63
CA LYS A 28 9.56 -25.58 13.70
C LYS A 28 9.38 -26.55 12.53
N HIS A 29 8.20 -26.56 11.91
CA HIS A 29 7.88 -27.46 10.81
C HIS A 29 8.34 -26.93 9.44
N PHE A 30 8.83 -25.69 9.36
CA PHE A 30 9.42 -25.07 8.16
C PHE A 30 10.85 -25.57 7.91
N THR A 31 11.00 -26.88 7.71
CA THR A 31 12.27 -27.52 7.35
C THR A 31 12.37 -27.72 5.83
N PRO A 32 13.58 -27.75 5.24
CA PRO A 32 13.74 -27.97 3.81
C PRO A 32 13.18 -29.32 3.33
N GLU A 33 13.21 -30.34 4.20
CA GLU A 33 12.64 -31.66 3.92
C GLU A 33 11.10 -31.62 3.82
N ASN A 34 10.44 -30.91 4.73
CA ASN A 34 8.99 -30.79 4.73
C ASN A 34 8.50 -29.95 3.54
N LEU A 35 9.26 -28.93 3.15
CA LEU A 35 8.98 -28.14 1.94
C LEU A 35 9.10 -28.98 0.66
N ALA A 36 10.14 -29.82 0.54
CA ALA A 36 10.29 -30.72 -0.60
C ALA A 36 9.13 -31.72 -0.70
N ARG A 37 8.73 -32.31 0.45
CA ARG A 37 7.56 -33.21 0.49
C ARG A 37 6.27 -32.52 0.08
N LEU A 38 6.05 -31.27 0.52
CA LEU A 38 4.88 -30.51 0.15
C LEU A 38 4.86 -30.24 -1.36
N GLN A 39 6.00 -29.88 -1.97
CA GLN A 39 6.11 -29.69 -3.42
C GLN A 39 5.83 -30.96 -4.23
N GLU A 40 6.30 -32.12 -3.75
CA GLU A 40 6.01 -33.41 -4.37
C GLU A 40 4.50 -33.72 -4.35
N ILE A 41 3.85 -33.49 -3.20
CA ILE A 41 2.41 -33.70 -3.03
C ILE A 41 1.60 -32.73 -3.89
N GLU A 42 2.01 -31.47 -4.00
CA GLU A 42 1.37 -30.49 -4.89
C GLU A 42 1.50 -30.88 -6.35
N LYS A 43 2.67 -31.42 -6.75
CA LYS A 43 2.92 -31.93 -8.09
C LYS A 43 2.07 -33.15 -8.40
N ASP A 44 2.00 -34.10 -7.47
CA ASP A 44 1.17 -35.32 -7.61
C ASP A 44 -0.33 -34.99 -7.63
N ALA A 45 -0.75 -33.92 -6.94
CA ALA A 45 -2.10 -33.38 -6.99
C ALA A 45 -2.41 -32.60 -8.29
N GLY A 46 -1.44 -32.47 -9.22
CA GLY A 46 -1.63 -31.82 -10.52
C GLY A 46 -1.76 -30.28 -10.45
N LEU A 47 -1.27 -29.65 -9.38
CA LEU A 47 -1.42 -28.21 -9.15
C LEU A 47 -0.29 -27.36 -9.77
N HIS A 48 0.70 -28.01 -10.37
CA HIS A 48 1.81 -27.37 -11.09
C HIS A 48 1.54 -27.32 -12.62
N GLU A 49 0.48 -26.61 -13.02
CA GLU A 49 0.44 -25.92 -14.32
C GLU A 49 0.05 -24.47 -14.08
N ASN A 50 1.01 -23.66 -13.63
CA ASN A 50 0.93 -22.22 -13.86
C ASN A 50 1.69 -21.96 -15.16
N ASN A 51 0.93 -21.71 -16.24
CA ASN A 51 1.41 -20.83 -17.29
C ASN A 51 1.55 -19.44 -16.66
N ASP A 52 2.77 -18.91 -16.59
CA ASP A 52 3.12 -17.63 -15.98
C ASP A 52 2.57 -16.38 -16.73
N ASP A 53 1.53 -16.54 -17.56
CA ASP A 53 1.06 -15.51 -18.52
C ASP A 53 -0.35 -14.93 -18.23
N ASP A 54 -0.98 -15.22 -17.08
CA ASP A 54 -2.26 -14.56 -16.71
C ASP A 54 -2.09 -13.51 -15.59
N PRO A 55 -2.12 -12.20 -15.91
CA PRO A 55 -1.96 -11.11 -14.95
C PRO A 55 -3.19 -10.88 -14.05
N SER A 56 -4.23 -11.73 -14.12
CA SER A 56 -5.44 -11.63 -13.31
C SER A 56 -5.40 -12.39 -11.97
N SER A 57 -4.33 -13.13 -11.65
CA SER A 57 -4.24 -13.93 -10.42
C SER A 57 -3.50 -13.22 -9.28
N SER A 58 -4.08 -12.11 -8.78
CA SER A 58 -3.62 -11.47 -7.53
C SER A 58 -4.19 -12.13 -6.27
N ALA A 59 -4.63 -13.39 -6.36
CA ALA A 59 -4.90 -14.21 -5.18
C ALA A 59 -3.58 -14.77 -4.66
N ALA A 60 -3.40 -14.78 -3.34
CA ALA A 60 -2.20 -15.28 -2.65
C ALA A 60 -1.70 -16.62 -3.22
N PRO A 61 -0.39 -16.95 -3.10
CA PRO A 61 0.15 -18.26 -3.47
C PRO A 61 -0.35 -19.31 -2.46
N GLY A 62 -1.64 -19.61 -2.51
CA GLY A 62 -2.31 -20.64 -1.75
C GLY A 62 -2.32 -21.91 -2.58
N THR A 63 -1.63 -22.92 -2.09
CA THR A 63 -1.73 -24.32 -2.52
C THR A 63 -3.19 -24.71 -2.72
N LYS A 64 -3.61 -24.97 -3.96
CA LYS A 64 -5.00 -25.32 -4.33
C LYS A 64 -5.39 -26.76 -3.94
N LEU A 65 -4.95 -27.26 -2.78
CA LEU A 65 -5.38 -28.56 -2.27
C LEU A 65 -6.78 -28.41 -1.67
N SER A 66 -7.67 -29.38 -1.92
CA SER A 66 -9.01 -29.36 -1.32
C SER A 66 -8.93 -29.54 0.21
N ALA A 67 -9.91 -29.01 0.94
CA ALA A 67 -9.95 -29.12 2.41
C ALA A 67 -9.82 -30.57 2.91
N GLU A 68 -10.39 -31.53 2.17
CA GLU A 68 -10.29 -32.96 2.48
C GLU A 68 -8.86 -33.50 2.33
N GLN A 69 -8.15 -33.03 1.30
CA GLN A 69 -6.76 -33.42 1.05
C GLN A 69 -5.81 -32.77 2.06
N ILE A 70 -6.10 -31.54 2.51
CA ILE A 70 -5.36 -30.84 3.57
C ILE A 70 -5.51 -31.55 4.92
N LEU A 71 -6.69 -32.09 5.22
CA LEU A 71 -6.95 -32.84 6.46
C LEU A 71 -6.31 -34.24 6.46
N ALA A 72 -6.09 -34.82 5.28
CA ALA A 72 -5.40 -36.10 5.13
C ALA A 72 -3.87 -36.00 5.29
N LEU A 73 -3.31 -34.79 5.21
CA LEU A 73 -1.88 -34.56 5.37
C LEU A 73 -1.43 -34.68 6.83
N PRO A 74 -0.18 -35.13 7.07
CA PRO A 74 0.46 -34.99 8.37
C PRO A 74 0.37 -33.55 8.88
N THR A 75 0.19 -33.39 10.20
CA THR A 75 0.05 -32.08 10.85
C THR A 75 1.16 -31.10 10.50
N GLU A 76 2.38 -31.62 10.32
CA GLU A 76 3.58 -30.83 10.00
C GLU A 76 3.51 -30.18 8.63
N LEU A 77 2.90 -30.85 7.66
CA LEU A 77 2.72 -30.32 6.30
C LEU A 77 1.51 -29.40 6.22
N ARG A 78 0.49 -29.62 7.07
CA ARG A 78 -0.68 -28.74 7.15
C ARG A 78 -0.31 -27.31 7.59
N TYR A 79 0.66 -27.17 8.48
CA TYR A 79 1.12 -25.86 8.96
C TYR A 79 1.87 -25.04 7.92
N LEU A 80 2.35 -25.67 6.84
CA LEU A 80 3.03 -24.99 5.75
C LEU A 80 2.04 -24.37 4.74
N ILE A 81 0.78 -24.80 4.78
CA ILE A 81 -0.28 -24.29 3.91
C ILE A 81 -0.93 -23.08 4.60
N PRO A 82 -0.98 -21.91 3.95
CA PRO A 82 -1.69 -20.76 4.50
C PRO A 82 -3.16 -21.10 4.78
N PRO A 83 -3.72 -20.69 5.93
CA PRO A 83 -5.12 -20.93 6.24
C PRO A 83 -6.03 -20.18 5.27
N GLU A 84 -7.25 -20.69 5.09
CA GLU A 84 -8.27 -20.00 4.32
C GLU A 84 -8.60 -18.65 4.98
N PRO A 85 -8.82 -17.58 4.19
CA PRO A 85 -9.25 -16.31 4.72
C PRO A 85 -10.59 -16.47 5.45
N PRO A 86 -10.85 -15.73 6.54
CA PRO A 86 -12.15 -15.73 7.20
C PRO A 86 -13.28 -15.41 6.21
N ALA A 87 -14.45 -16.02 6.40
CA ALA A 87 -15.63 -15.73 5.60
C ALA A 87 -16.01 -14.23 5.68
N ASP A 88 -16.67 -13.71 4.64
CA ASP A 88 -16.96 -12.26 4.49
C ASP A 88 -17.67 -11.63 5.71
N ASP A 89 -18.54 -12.41 6.35
CA ASP A 89 -19.35 -11.99 7.52
C ASP A 89 -18.72 -12.39 8.87
N ALA A 90 -17.61 -13.14 8.86
CA ALA A 90 -16.93 -13.58 10.07
C ALA A 90 -16.25 -12.40 10.77
N GLU A 91 -16.41 -12.37 12.09
CA GLU A 91 -15.79 -11.38 12.96
C GLU A 91 -14.41 -11.84 13.38
N PHE A 92 -13.40 -11.00 13.20
CA PHE A 92 -12.03 -11.25 13.66
C PHE A 92 -11.47 -10.02 14.35
N HIS A 93 -10.56 -10.22 15.30
CA HIS A 93 -9.95 -9.12 16.04
C HIS A 93 -8.66 -8.66 15.37
N VAL A 94 -8.54 -7.36 15.13
CA VAL A 94 -7.31 -6.71 14.69
C VAL A 94 -6.97 -5.63 15.70
N PHE A 95 -5.87 -5.80 16.44
CA PHE A 95 -5.42 -4.86 17.49
C PHE A 95 -6.58 -4.44 18.42
N ASP A 96 -7.29 -5.43 18.98
CA ASP A 96 -8.46 -5.30 19.86
C ASP A 96 -9.75 -4.76 19.21
N THR A 97 -9.76 -4.47 17.91
CA THR A 97 -10.96 -4.04 17.19
C THR A 97 -11.64 -5.21 16.48
N VAL A 98 -12.95 -5.37 16.67
CA VAL A 98 -13.75 -6.35 15.92
C VAL A 98 -13.91 -5.85 14.48
N ALA A 99 -13.25 -6.53 13.55
CA ALA A 99 -13.29 -6.30 12.12
C ALA A 99 -14.07 -7.41 11.40
N LYS A 100 -14.57 -7.07 10.20
CA LYS A 100 -15.21 -7.99 9.25
C LYS A 100 -14.51 -7.82 7.91
N ALA A 101 -14.42 -8.88 7.13
CA ALA A 101 -13.78 -8.82 5.81
C ALA A 101 -14.54 -7.87 4.85
N LYS A 102 -15.86 -7.79 4.97
CA LYS A 102 -16.72 -6.82 4.24
C LYS A 102 -16.60 -5.37 4.73
N GLY A 103 -15.84 -5.13 5.80
CA GLY A 103 -15.77 -3.85 6.49
C GLY A 103 -16.83 -3.71 7.57
N THR A 104 -16.48 -2.99 8.64
CA THR A 104 -17.41 -2.60 9.70
C THR A 104 -17.75 -1.12 9.55
N ASP A 105 -18.89 -0.69 10.08
CA ASP A 105 -19.19 0.74 10.21
C ASP A 105 -18.34 1.34 11.35
N VAL A 106 -17.05 1.51 11.05
CA VAL A 106 -16.06 2.06 11.98
C VAL A 106 -16.43 3.49 12.36
N PHE A 107 -17.04 4.25 11.45
CA PHE A 107 -17.36 5.66 11.69
C PHE A 107 -18.45 5.81 12.74
N MET A 108 -19.57 5.10 12.61
CA MET A 108 -20.65 5.19 13.60
C MET A 108 -20.23 4.68 14.98
N LYS A 109 -19.47 3.59 15.04
CA LYS A 109 -18.88 3.10 16.31
C LYS A 109 -17.96 4.14 16.96
N ASN A 110 -17.13 4.82 16.16
CA ASN A 110 -16.27 5.88 16.67
C ASN A 110 -17.08 7.09 17.17
N MET A 111 -18.18 7.46 16.49
CA MET A 111 -19.05 8.54 16.95
C MET A 111 -19.76 8.19 18.25
N GLU A 112 -20.22 6.95 18.41
CA GLU A 112 -20.81 6.45 19.67
C GLU A 112 -19.77 6.46 20.81
N TYR A 113 -18.56 6.00 20.55
CA TYR A 113 -17.46 6.07 21.52
C TYR A 113 -17.16 7.51 21.93
N ILE A 114 -17.10 8.44 20.98
CA ILE A 114 -16.88 9.88 21.27
C ILE A 114 -18.04 10.44 22.11
N ALA A 115 -19.28 10.06 21.81
CA ALA A 115 -20.45 10.49 22.59
C ALA A 115 -20.36 10.01 24.06
N ASP A 116 -19.98 8.76 24.29
CA ASP A 116 -19.79 8.22 25.64
C ASP A 116 -18.63 8.92 26.38
N GLN A 117 -17.50 9.16 25.70
CA GLN A 117 -16.37 9.89 26.27
C GLN A 117 -16.75 11.33 26.66
N LEU A 118 -17.50 12.04 25.82
CA LEU A 118 -17.98 13.39 26.11
C LEU A 118 -18.93 13.42 27.31
N LYS A 119 -19.73 12.36 27.48
CA LYS A 119 -20.60 12.17 28.65
C LYS A 119 -19.81 11.89 29.91
N MET A 120 -18.77 11.04 29.85
CA MET A 120 -17.89 10.76 30.99
C MET A 120 -17.14 12.01 31.47
N GLN A 121 -16.71 12.87 30.54
CA GLN A 121 -16.04 14.13 30.86
C GLN A 121 -16.99 15.23 31.36
N GLY A 122 -18.31 14.99 31.32
CA GLY A 122 -19.32 15.96 31.73
C GLY A 122 -19.43 17.19 30.79
N VAL A 123 -18.96 17.07 29.55
CA VAL A 123 -19.02 18.15 28.55
C VAL A 123 -20.41 18.21 27.91
N PHE A 124 -20.92 17.06 27.48
CA PHE A 124 -22.28 16.93 26.93
C PHE A 124 -22.92 15.64 27.43
N GLN A 125 -24.17 15.71 27.89
CA GLN A 125 -24.86 14.54 28.44
C GLN A 125 -25.72 13.79 27.41
N ASP A 126 -26.07 14.47 26.31
CA ASP A 126 -27.08 14.03 25.33
C ASP A 126 -26.63 14.25 23.88
N TRP A 127 -25.32 14.42 23.63
CA TRP A 127 -24.83 14.54 22.26
C TRP A 127 -24.88 13.18 21.56
N GLN A 128 -25.55 13.16 20.40
CA GLN A 128 -25.58 12.02 19.48
C GLN A 128 -25.29 12.53 18.08
N TYR A 129 -24.63 11.69 17.29
CA TYR A 129 -24.30 12.04 15.92
C TYR A 129 -25.58 12.04 15.05
N GLU A 130 -25.86 13.18 14.43
CA GLU A 130 -26.94 13.35 13.46
C GLU A 130 -26.33 13.68 12.10
N GLN A 131 -26.73 12.92 11.06
CA GLN A 131 -26.26 13.16 9.70
C GLN A 131 -27.04 14.33 9.05
N LEU A 132 -26.32 15.39 8.66
CA LEU A 132 -26.90 16.64 8.15
C LEU A 132 -26.83 16.79 6.62
N TYR A 133 -26.53 15.71 5.89
CA TYR A 133 -26.41 15.69 4.44
C TYR A 133 -27.06 14.43 3.86
N PRO A 134 -27.52 14.45 2.60
CA PRO A 134 -28.18 13.29 2.01
C PRO A 134 -27.19 12.13 1.88
N SER A 135 -27.55 10.97 2.44
CA SER A 135 -26.81 9.72 2.28
C SER A 135 -27.02 9.15 0.87
N ASP A 136 -26.00 8.49 0.34
CA ASP A 136 -26.11 7.73 -0.91
C ASP A 136 -27.14 6.58 -0.70
N PRO A 137 -28.08 6.32 -1.62
CA PRO A 137 -28.98 5.18 -1.48
C PRO A 137 -28.25 3.83 -1.39
N SER A 138 -26.96 3.77 -1.74
CA SER A 138 -26.13 2.58 -1.58
C SER A 138 -25.58 2.33 -0.17
N SER A 139 -25.60 3.32 0.73
CA SER A 139 -25.14 3.13 2.12
C SER A 139 -26.21 2.60 3.06
N THR A 140 -27.48 2.60 2.64
CA THR A 140 -28.60 2.09 3.45
C THR A 140 -28.88 0.63 3.11
N THR A 141 -28.20 -0.30 3.81
CA THR A 141 -28.52 -1.73 3.72
C THR A 141 -29.78 -2.05 4.53
N SER A 142 -30.95 -1.54 4.11
CA SER A 142 -32.26 -2.00 4.59
C SER A 142 -33.43 -1.39 3.81
N SER A 143 -33.36 -1.40 2.48
CA SER A 143 -34.57 -1.38 1.64
C SER A 143 -34.22 -1.87 0.25
N GLN A 144 -34.68 -3.08 -0.07
CA GLN A 144 -34.66 -3.64 -1.40
C GLN A 144 -35.33 -2.65 -2.37
N GLN A 145 -34.56 -2.08 -3.29
CA GLN A 145 -35.07 -1.64 -4.57
C GLN A 145 -33.95 -1.59 -5.62
N LEU A 146 -34.33 -2.05 -6.81
CA LEU A 146 -33.52 -2.41 -7.97
C LEU A 146 -32.67 -1.24 -8.52
N PRO A 147 -31.41 -1.44 -8.91
CA PRO A 147 -30.63 -0.40 -9.57
C PRO A 147 -31.06 -0.26 -11.04
N THR A 148 -31.64 0.88 -11.41
CA THR A 148 -31.85 1.26 -12.82
C THR A 148 -30.61 1.99 -13.33
N SER A 149 -30.14 1.58 -14.51
CA SER A 149 -28.90 2.01 -15.15
C SER A 149 -28.87 3.50 -15.47
N SER A 150 -28.17 4.31 -14.66
CA SER A 150 -27.85 5.73 -14.93
C SER A 150 -26.69 6.21 -14.03
N THR A 151 -25.52 5.55 -14.12
CA THR A 151 -24.47 5.66 -13.09
C THR A 151 -23.36 6.68 -13.39
N ILE A 152 -23.20 7.16 -14.63
CA ILE A 152 -22.00 7.94 -15.01
C ILE A 152 -22.18 9.46 -14.76
N THR A 153 -23.37 10.02 -14.96
CA THR A 153 -23.61 11.47 -14.76
C THR A 153 -23.83 11.84 -13.29
N THR A 154 -24.25 10.88 -12.47
CA THR A 154 -24.62 11.08 -11.06
C THR A 154 -23.39 11.25 -10.16
N SER A 155 -22.24 10.63 -10.48
CA SER A 155 -21.06 10.71 -9.60
C SER A 155 -20.45 12.11 -9.50
N ASN A 156 -20.51 12.89 -10.58
CA ASN A 156 -20.01 14.26 -10.61
C ASN A 156 -20.98 15.26 -9.99
N SER A 157 -22.30 15.07 -10.17
CA SER A 157 -23.29 15.91 -9.47
C SER A 157 -23.20 15.70 -7.96
N VAL A 158 -23.07 14.44 -7.52
CA VAL A 158 -22.97 14.11 -6.11
C VAL A 158 -21.66 14.61 -5.49
N SER A 159 -20.52 14.58 -6.20
CA SER A 159 -19.27 15.15 -5.69
C SER A 159 -19.34 16.69 -5.59
N MET A 160 -19.96 17.35 -6.57
CA MET A 160 -20.20 18.80 -6.55
C MET A 160 -21.15 19.19 -5.40
N ASP A 161 -22.20 18.40 -5.18
CA ASP A 161 -23.14 18.60 -4.07
C ASP A 161 -22.42 18.44 -2.73
N ARG A 162 -21.57 17.40 -2.56
CA ARG A 162 -20.75 17.20 -1.35
C ARG A 162 -19.81 18.39 -1.06
N GLN A 163 -19.18 18.95 -2.08
CA GLN A 163 -18.34 20.16 -1.92
C GLN A 163 -19.17 21.35 -1.43
N ASN A 164 -20.39 21.53 -1.95
CA ASN A 164 -21.30 22.59 -1.50
C ASN A 164 -21.69 22.41 -0.02
N TYR A 165 -21.99 21.18 0.42
CA TYR A 165 -22.25 20.89 1.83
C TYR A 165 -21.03 21.19 2.71
N LEU A 166 -19.82 20.82 2.26
CA LEU A 166 -18.58 21.11 2.98
C LEU A 166 -18.38 22.62 3.20
N PHE A 167 -18.52 23.43 2.15
CA PHE A 167 -18.42 24.88 2.26
C PHE A 167 -19.56 25.49 3.07
N ARG A 168 -20.76 24.91 3.02
CA ARG A 168 -21.90 25.34 3.84
C ARG A 168 -21.66 25.08 5.32
N PHE A 169 -21.15 23.89 5.68
CA PHE A 169 -20.74 23.58 7.04
C PHE A 169 -19.61 24.49 7.51
N LEU A 170 -18.59 24.75 6.69
CA LEU A 170 -17.51 25.68 7.03
C LEU A 170 -18.04 27.08 7.39
N ARG A 171 -18.88 27.65 6.53
CA ARG A 171 -19.50 28.97 6.79
C ARG A 171 -20.37 28.95 8.03
N SER A 172 -21.15 27.89 8.24
CA SER A 172 -22.03 27.76 9.40
C SER A 172 -21.26 27.54 10.71
N ILE A 173 -20.15 26.80 10.69
CA ILE A 173 -19.25 26.62 11.83
C ILE A 173 -18.61 27.96 12.20
N LEU A 174 -18.13 28.74 11.21
CA LEU A 174 -17.54 30.06 11.46
C LEU A 174 -18.56 31.04 12.08
N LEU A 175 -19.79 31.08 11.56
CA LEU A 175 -20.86 31.91 12.13
C LEU A 175 -21.23 31.45 13.54
N SER A 176 -21.33 30.13 13.76
CA SER A 176 -21.62 29.58 15.08
C SER A 176 -20.51 29.90 16.08
N TYR A 177 -19.23 29.82 15.68
CA TYR A 177 -18.09 30.18 16.51
C TYR A 177 -18.08 31.67 16.90
N ILE A 178 -18.42 32.57 15.98
CA ILE A 178 -18.56 34.00 16.28
C ILE A 178 -19.72 34.23 17.26
N SER A 179 -20.84 33.53 17.07
CA SER A 179 -21.97 33.63 18.00
C SER A 179 -21.62 33.08 19.39
N LEU A 180 -20.85 31.99 19.45
CA LEU A 180 -20.35 31.41 20.69
C LEU A 180 -19.43 32.40 21.41
N LEU A 181 -18.49 33.03 20.69
CA LEU A 181 -17.62 34.06 21.25
C LEU A 181 -18.41 35.24 21.80
N GLY A 182 -19.46 35.67 21.09
CA GLY A 182 -20.36 36.72 21.55
C GLY A 182 -21.14 36.34 22.81
N ILE A 183 -21.61 35.08 22.90
CA ILE A 183 -22.28 34.54 24.09
C ILE A 183 -21.30 34.49 25.26
N VAL A 184 -20.12 33.89 25.08
CA VAL A 184 -19.10 33.77 26.14
C VAL A 184 -18.63 35.13 26.64
N ALA A 185 -18.50 36.13 25.75
CA ALA A 185 -18.14 37.49 26.14
C ALA A 185 -19.23 38.22 26.93
N SER A 186 -20.51 37.87 26.71
CA SER A 186 -21.65 38.52 27.37
C SER A 186 -22.06 37.80 28.66
N ASP A 187 -22.14 36.47 28.63
CA ASP A 187 -22.47 35.60 29.75
C ASP A 187 -21.76 34.23 29.58
N PRO A 188 -20.67 33.99 30.34
CA PRO A 188 -19.90 32.75 30.23
C PRO A 188 -20.58 31.52 30.85
N VAL A 189 -21.65 31.68 31.64
CA VAL A 189 -22.35 30.59 32.35
C VAL A 189 -23.66 30.19 31.68
N SER A 190 -24.05 30.89 30.60
CA SER A 190 -25.30 30.61 29.89
C SER A 190 -25.31 29.23 29.24
N GLU A 191 -26.41 28.49 29.43
CA GLU A 191 -26.71 27.20 28.78
C GLU A 191 -26.67 27.28 27.24
N LYS A 192 -26.93 28.47 26.68
CA LYS A 192 -26.84 28.76 25.23
C LYS A 192 -25.44 28.51 24.64
N LYS A 193 -24.39 28.61 25.47
CA LYS A 193 -23.02 28.29 25.08
C LYS A 193 -22.90 26.79 24.74
N ASP A 194 -23.50 25.94 25.57
CA ASP A 194 -23.42 24.50 25.43
C ASP A 194 -24.24 24.02 24.22
N GLU A 195 -25.41 24.63 23.97
CA GLU A 195 -26.18 24.43 22.73
C GLU A 195 -25.35 24.77 21.48
N LYS A 196 -24.67 25.92 21.46
CA LYS A 196 -23.83 26.33 20.32
C LYS A 196 -22.60 25.46 20.15
N LEU A 197 -22.01 24.99 21.24
CA LEU A 197 -20.89 24.05 21.19
C LEU A 197 -21.32 22.69 20.65
N LYS A 198 -22.53 22.22 21.03
CA LYS A 198 -23.17 21.01 20.50
C LYS A 198 -23.40 21.13 18.99
N ASP A 199 -23.96 22.26 18.53
CA ASP A 199 -24.15 22.56 17.11
C ASP A 199 -22.83 22.48 16.34
N ILE A 200 -21.76 23.08 16.88
CA ILE A 200 -20.43 23.06 16.26
C ILE A 200 -19.89 21.64 16.18
N MET A 201 -19.99 20.86 17.26
CA MET A 201 -19.54 19.48 17.29
C MET A 201 -20.24 18.64 16.23
N THR A 202 -21.56 18.76 16.11
CA THR A 202 -22.35 18.05 15.09
C THR A 202 -21.93 18.47 13.68
N MET A 203 -21.73 19.76 13.41
CA MET A 203 -21.27 20.23 12.09
C MET A 203 -19.86 19.73 11.74
N VAL A 204 -18.94 19.69 12.71
CA VAL A 204 -17.57 19.19 12.52
C VAL A 204 -17.57 17.68 12.27
N ALA A 205 -18.37 16.92 13.01
CA ALA A 205 -18.51 15.48 12.80
C ALA A 205 -19.05 15.17 11.38
N ASN A 206 -20.06 15.93 10.92
CA ASN A 206 -20.59 15.81 9.57
C ASN A 206 -19.59 16.20 8.48
N MET A 207 -18.80 17.25 8.71
CA MET A 207 -17.71 17.63 7.82
C MET A 207 -16.67 16.51 7.71
N HIS A 208 -16.31 15.88 8.83
CA HIS A 208 -15.38 14.76 8.84
C HIS A 208 -15.92 13.55 8.07
N ALA A 209 -17.20 13.22 8.24
CA ALA A 209 -17.89 12.17 7.50
C ALA A 209 -17.84 12.42 5.98
N LEU A 210 -18.16 13.65 5.54
CA LEU A 210 -18.08 14.04 4.12
C LEU A 210 -16.68 13.92 3.53
N ILE A 211 -15.64 14.29 4.30
CA ILE A 211 -14.24 14.16 3.86
C ILE A 211 -13.88 12.68 3.71
N ASN A 212 -14.33 11.83 4.64
CA ASN A 212 -14.09 10.39 4.58
C ASN A 212 -14.76 9.75 3.36
N GLU A 213 -16.00 10.14 3.05
CA GLU A 213 -16.69 9.69 1.83
C GLU A 213 -16.00 10.16 0.54
N TYR A 214 -15.21 11.23 0.58
CA TYR A 214 -14.46 11.72 -0.58
C TYR A 214 -13.16 10.93 -0.82
N ARG A 215 -12.69 10.12 0.14
CA ARG A 215 -11.43 9.35 0.05
C ARG A 215 -11.36 8.43 -1.17
N PRO A 216 -12.40 7.66 -1.54
CA PRO A 216 -12.34 6.81 -2.72
C PRO A 216 -12.17 7.60 -4.02
N HIS A 217 -12.78 8.79 -4.11
CA HIS A 217 -12.57 9.67 -5.26
C HIS A 217 -11.14 10.22 -5.30
N GLN A 218 -10.61 10.66 -4.16
CA GLN A 218 -9.22 11.10 -4.04
C GLN A 218 -8.25 10.01 -4.48
N ALA A 219 -8.42 8.77 -4.00
CA ALA A 219 -7.56 7.64 -4.35
C ALA A 219 -7.56 7.37 -5.87
N ARG A 220 -8.72 7.44 -6.53
CA ARG A 220 -8.81 7.28 -7.99
C ARG A 220 -8.09 8.40 -8.73
N GLN A 221 -8.26 9.65 -8.32
CA GLN A 221 -7.57 10.78 -8.94
C GLN A 221 -6.05 10.68 -8.77
N THR A 222 -5.59 10.30 -7.56
CA THR A 222 -4.17 10.03 -7.31
C THR A 222 -3.64 8.91 -8.19
N LEU A 223 -4.39 7.82 -8.38
CA LEU A 223 -3.98 6.73 -9.27
C LEU A 223 -3.87 7.20 -10.72
N ILE A 224 -4.85 7.95 -11.22
CA ILE A 224 -4.84 8.50 -12.59
C ILE A 224 -3.61 9.37 -12.79
N GLU A 225 -3.33 10.29 -11.86
CA GLU A 225 -2.16 11.16 -11.92
C GLU A 225 -0.84 10.36 -12.00
N ARG A 226 -0.70 9.31 -11.18
CA ARG A 226 0.46 8.41 -11.21
C ARG A 226 0.58 7.65 -12.53
N MET A 227 -0.53 7.19 -13.11
CA MET A 227 -0.53 6.49 -14.39
C MET A 227 -0.17 7.45 -15.54
N GLU A 228 -0.69 8.67 -15.53
CA GLU A 228 -0.32 9.71 -16.49
C GLU A 228 1.17 10.06 -16.40
N GLU A 229 1.72 10.10 -15.19
CA GLU A 229 3.15 10.27 -14.97
C GLU A 229 3.97 9.13 -15.56
N GLN A 230 3.55 7.88 -15.34
CA GLN A 230 4.22 6.71 -15.94
C GLN A 230 4.16 6.74 -17.47
N VAL A 231 3.03 7.11 -18.06
CA VAL A 231 2.89 7.24 -19.53
C VAL A 231 3.81 8.33 -20.05
N ARG A 232 3.87 9.48 -19.37
CA ARG A 232 4.76 10.59 -19.74
C ARG A 232 6.23 10.17 -19.69
N ARG A 233 6.63 9.47 -18.63
CA ARG A 233 8.00 8.96 -18.48
C ARG A 233 8.36 7.97 -19.57
N LYS A 234 7.50 6.97 -19.84
CA LYS A 234 7.71 5.97 -20.91
C LYS A 234 7.80 6.62 -22.28
N ARG A 235 6.99 7.65 -22.58
CA ARG A 235 7.10 8.39 -23.86
C ARG A 235 8.43 9.11 -23.99
N ALA A 236 8.88 9.79 -22.93
CA ALA A 236 10.18 10.46 -22.93
C ALA A 236 11.35 9.47 -23.08
N GLU A 237 11.27 8.30 -22.44
CA GLU A 237 12.24 7.21 -22.59
C GLU A 237 12.29 6.71 -24.06
N VAL A 238 11.13 6.44 -24.67
CA VAL A 238 11.04 6.02 -26.08
C VAL A 238 11.60 7.08 -27.03
N GLU A 239 11.31 8.36 -26.80
CA GLU A 239 11.91 9.44 -27.58
C GLU A 239 13.44 9.52 -27.40
N GLY A 240 13.93 9.30 -26.17
CA GLY A 240 15.36 9.22 -25.88
C GLY A 240 16.05 8.07 -26.62
N VAL A 241 15.44 6.87 -26.60
CA VAL A 241 15.91 5.70 -27.34
C VAL A 241 15.87 5.94 -28.84
N ARG A 242 14.81 6.55 -29.38
CA ARG A 242 14.72 6.91 -30.81
C ARG A 242 15.85 7.84 -31.22
N LYS A 243 16.11 8.90 -30.46
CA LYS A 243 17.20 9.86 -30.70
C LYS A 243 18.57 9.18 -30.63
N MET A 244 18.78 8.28 -29.66
CA MET A 244 20.02 7.51 -29.58
C MET A 244 20.18 6.56 -30.76
N GLY A 245 19.11 5.88 -31.17
CA GLY A 245 19.10 5.01 -32.34
C GLY A 245 19.43 5.77 -33.64
N GLU A 246 18.97 7.01 -33.79
CA GLU A 246 19.36 7.89 -34.90
C GLU A 246 20.84 8.25 -34.87
N LYS A 247 21.38 8.61 -33.69
CA LYS A 247 22.82 8.87 -33.53
C LYS A 247 23.68 7.64 -33.85
N VAL A 248 23.28 6.46 -33.36
CA VAL A 248 24.00 5.21 -33.63
C VAL A 248 23.96 4.88 -35.12
N ARG A 249 22.80 5.03 -35.78
CA ARG A 249 22.70 4.88 -37.24
C ARG A 249 23.59 5.86 -37.99
N GLN A 250 23.67 7.11 -37.56
CA GLN A 250 24.55 8.12 -38.15
C GLN A 250 26.03 7.76 -37.99
N VAL A 251 26.44 7.28 -36.81
CA VAL A 251 27.82 6.82 -36.56
C VAL A 251 28.15 5.60 -37.39
N LEU A 252 27.25 4.60 -37.47
CA LEU A 252 27.44 3.43 -38.32
C LEU A 252 27.51 3.79 -39.80
N ALA A 253 26.69 4.72 -40.28
CA ALA A 253 26.76 5.21 -41.65
C ALA A 253 28.08 5.95 -41.91
N GLY A 254 28.57 6.75 -40.96
CA GLY A 254 29.87 7.41 -41.06
C GLY A 254 31.04 6.41 -41.07
N LEU A 255 30.99 5.36 -40.25
CA LEU A 255 32.02 4.32 -40.23
C LEU A 255 31.98 3.44 -41.50
N GLY A 256 30.79 3.11 -41.99
CA GLY A 256 30.61 2.39 -43.26
C GLY A 256 31.01 3.20 -44.49
N ALA A 257 30.91 4.54 -44.42
CA ALA A 257 31.46 5.42 -45.46
C ALA A 257 33.00 5.42 -45.44
N VAL A 258 33.62 5.37 -44.26
CA VAL A 258 35.09 5.27 -44.10
C VAL A 258 35.62 3.90 -44.56
N ASP A 259 34.91 2.80 -44.30
CA ASP A 259 35.32 1.45 -44.74
C ASP A 259 35.07 1.22 -46.25
N GLY A 260 34.25 2.06 -46.89
CA GLY A 260 33.98 2.04 -48.32
C GLY A 260 34.98 2.83 -49.18
N GLU A 261 35.76 3.74 -48.58
CA GLU A 261 36.78 4.53 -49.29
C GLU A 261 38.17 3.85 -49.34
N ASP A 262 38.39 2.76 -48.60
CA ASP A 262 39.68 2.03 -48.52
C ASP A 262 39.76 0.76 -49.39
N LYS A 263 38.98 0.67 -50.47
CA LYS A 263 39.09 -0.45 -51.45
C LYS A 263 39.44 -0.07 -52.89
N ASP A 264 39.61 1.21 -53.20
CA ASP A 264 40.13 1.61 -54.51
C ASP A 264 41.21 2.69 -54.38
N GLY A 265 42.45 2.22 -54.31
CA GLY A 265 43.65 3.02 -54.56
C GLY A 265 44.33 3.55 -53.32
N VAL A 266 45.48 2.97 -52.96
CA VAL A 266 46.77 3.68 -52.91
C VAL A 266 47.88 2.61 -52.89
N ARG A 267 48.49 2.40 -54.07
CA ARG A 267 49.94 2.16 -54.16
C ARG A 267 50.60 3.49 -53.77
N ASP A 268 51.54 3.40 -52.84
CA ASP A 268 52.62 4.34 -52.59
C ASP A 268 52.25 5.80 -52.22
N ALA A 269 52.22 6.10 -50.91
CA ALA A 269 52.67 7.41 -50.40
C ALA A 269 52.95 7.35 -48.89
N TRP A 270 54.20 7.04 -48.54
CA TRP A 270 54.74 7.30 -47.21
C TRP A 270 54.99 8.80 -47.03
N GLY A 271 54.48 9.42 -45.96
CA GLY A 271 54.84 10.80 -45.61
C GLY A 271 54.03 11.41 -44.46
N GLU A 272 54.49 11.17 -43.22
CA GLU A 272 54.39 12.04 -42.03
C GLU A 272 53.02 12.67 -41.64
N GLY A 273 52.41 12.15 -40.58
CA GLY A 273 51.31 12.86 -39.90
C GLY A 273 50.62 12.20 -38.70
N SER A 274 50.88 10.92 -38.40
CA SER A 274 50.06 10.16 -37.42
C SER A 274 50.64 9.99 -36.00
N ALA A 275 51.83 10.53 -35.71
CA ALA A 275 52.54 10.22 -34.45
C ALA A 275 52.08 11.01 -33.20
N GLY A 276 51.22 12.03 -33.35
CA GLY A 276 50.84 12.94 -32.26
C GLY A 276 49.62 12.52 -31.45
N VAL A 277 48.58 12.00 -32.12
CA VAL A 277 47.25 11.81 -31.51
C VAL A 277 47.22 10.64 -30.52
N GLY A 278 47.96 9.55 -30.80
CA GLY A 278 48.00 8.38 -29.92
C GLY A 278 48.65 8.65 -28.55
N LYS A 279 49.65 9.52 -28.49
CA LYS A 279 50.38 9.83 -27.23
C LYS A 279 49.52 10.61 -26.23
N GLU A 280 48.64 11.48 -26.73
CA GLU A 280 47.78 12.29 -25.88
C GLU A 280 46.61 11.49 -25.30
N GLN A 281 46.10 10.52 -26.06
CA GLN A 281 45.10 9.56 -25.56
C GLN A 281 45.67 8.71 -24.42
N VAL A 282 46.88 8.17 -24.59
CA VAL A 282 47.54 7.32 -23.57
C VAL A 282 47.82 8.11 -22.30
N ARG A 283 48.28 9.36 -22.41
CA ARG A 283 48.54 10.21 -21.24
C ARG A 283 47.27 10.56 -20.45
N LYS A 284 46.13 10.72 -21.12
CA LYS A 284 44.83 10.94 -20.46
C LYS A 284 44.35 9.70 -19.72
N VAL A 285 44.56 8.51 -20.28
CA VAL A 285 44.18 7.24 -19.66
C VAL A 285 45.03 6.97 -18.40
N GLU A 286 46.33 7.21 -18.45
CA GLU A 286 47.20 7.09 -17.27
C GLU A 286 46.84 8.10 -16.18
N ALA A 287 46.53 9.35 -16.54
CA ALA A 287 46.11 10.36 -15.58
C ALA A 287 44.77 10.02 -14.91
N GLN A 288 43.82 9.45 -15.66
CA GLN A 288 42.58 8.94 -15.09
C GLN A 288 42.85 7.77 -14.14
N LYS A 289 43.70 6.82 -14.53
CA LYS A 289 44.02 5.66 -13.69
C LYS A 289 44.66 6.07 -12.36
N GLY A 290 45.60 7.01 -12.37
CA GLY A 290 46.21 7.54 -11.15
C GLY A 290 45.22 8.33 -10.26
N ALA A 291 44.25 9.02 -10.87
CA ALA A 291 43.21 9.71 -10.10
C ALA A 291 42.25 8.73 -9.41
N TRP A 292 41.95 7.58 -10.01
CA TRP A 292 41.16 6.52 -9.41
C TRP A 292 41.90 5.82 -8.26
N GLU A 293 43.19 5.57 -8.44
CA GLU A 293 44.05 4.94 -7.42
C GLU A 293 44.22 5.84 -6.18
N ALA A 294 44.38 7.15 -6.37
CA ALA A 294 44.41 8.12 -5.28
C ALA A 294 43.04 8.26 -4.57
N LEU A 295 41.93 8.05 -5.28
CA LEU A 295 40.60 8.06 -4.67
C LEU A 295 40.38 6.80 -3.82
N GLU A 296 40.89 5.66 -4.26
CA GLU A 296 40.85 4.38 -3.55
C GLU A 296 41.71 4.40 -2.28
N GLU A 297 42.88 5.05 -2.31
CA GLU A 297 43.73 5.28 -1.12
C GLU A 297 43.07 6.20 -0.08
N VAL A 298 42.21 7.13 -0.50
CA VAL A 298 41.50 8.06 0.40
C VAL A 298 40.19 7.47 0.95
N LEU A 299 39.58 6.53 0.21
CA LEU A 299 38.32 5.88 0.62
C LEU A 299 38.52 4.51 1.29
N GLY A 300 39.74 3.97 1.29
CA GLY A 300 40.13 2.71 1.94
C GLY A 300 40.58 2.91 3.39
#